data_AF-A0A2H3DIM5-F1
#
_entry.id   AF-A0A2H3DIM5-F1
#
_cell.length_a   1.000
_cell.length_b   1.000
_cell.length_c   1.000
_cell.angle_alpha   90.00
_cell.angle_beta   90.00
_cell.angle_gamma   90.00
#
_symmetry.space_group_name_H-M   'P 1'
#
loop_
_entity.id
_entity.type
_entity.pdbx_description
1 polymer ?
#
loop_
_entity_poly.entity_id
_entity_poly.type
_entity_poly.pdbx_seq_one_letter_code
_entity_poly.pdbx_strand_id
1 'polypeptide(L)'
;MIDFVEKYVCEPSAEYCGFKSWDDFFTGLFGLGVRPVAFPDNHDIVNSACESTVYCISYNIEELDISWLKGEPYWLNHMLNHGDLASQFVGRTVYQAFLSATKYHLWDSPVNGKVVKTVMIPGTYDAESPAMGFPNPDPDALNLSQA
;
A
#
# COMPACT_ATOMS: atom_id res chain seq x y z
N MET A 1 -12.51 2.94 -20.75
CA MET A 1 -12.42 1.50 -21.05
C MET A 1 -11.19 1.16 -21.90
N ILE A 2 -10.84 1.94 -22.93
CA ILE A 2 -9.61 1.76 -23.72
C ILE A 2 -8.35 1.70 -22.82
N ASP A 3 -8.21 2.65 -21.88
CA ASP A 3 -7.08 2.70 -20.95
C ASP A 3 -6.94 1.48 -20.02
N PHE A 4 -8.04 0.80 -19.70
CA PHE A 4 -8.00 -0.40 -18.84
C PHE A 4 -7.43 -1.60 -19.59
N VAL A 5 -7.94 -1.85 -20.80
CA VAL A 5 -7.53 -2.96 -21.67
C VAL A 5 -6.06 -2.84 -22.09
N GLU A 6 -5.54 -1.62 -22.20
CA GLU A 6 -4.12 -1.38 -22.51
C GLU A 6 -3.19 -1.65 -21.33
N LYS A 7 -3.70 -1.54 -20.09
CA LYS A 7 -2.89 -1.64 -18.87
C LYS A 7 -2.96 -3.00 -18.18
N TYR A 8 -4.07 -3.71 -18.29
CA TYR A 8 -4.29 -4.96 -17.56
C TYR A 8 -4.21 -6.18 -18.49
N VAL A 9 -3.76 -7.31 -17.93
CA VAL A 9 -3.87 -8.61 -18.59
C VAL A 9 -5.33 -9.04 -18.55
N CYS A 10 -6.05 -8.88 -19.66
CA CYS A 10 -7.45 -9.26 -19.79
C CYS A 10 -7.80 -9.67 -21.24
N GLU A 11 -8.99 -10.24 -21.44
CA GLU A 11 -9.51 -10.67 -22.74
C GLU A 11 -10.68 -9.76 -23.16
N PRO A 12 -10.47 -8.68 -23.94
CA PRO A 12 -11.47 -7.63 -24.14
C PRO A 12 -12.75 -8.09 -24.86
N SER A 13 -12.66 -9.17 -25.64
CA SER A 13 -13.79 -9.77 -26.34
C SER A 13 -14.60 -10.76 -25.51
N ALA A 14 -14.08 -11.20 -24.35
CA ALA A 14 -14.77 -12.10 -23.45
C ALA A 14 -15.75 -11.33 -22.55
N GLU A 15 -16.76 -12.03 -22.04
CA GLU A 15 -17.62 -11.47 -20.99
C GLU A 15 -16.77 -11.08 -19.77
N TYR A 16 -17.05 -9.91 -19.21
CA TYR A 16 -16.28 -9.31 -18.10
C TYR A 16 -14.78 -9.23 -18.35
N CYS A 17 -14.34 -9.08 -19.61
CA CYS A 17 -12.93 -9.09 -20.00
C CYS A 17 -12.17 -10.37 -19.58
N GLY A 18 -12.87 -11.49 -19.36
CA GLY A 18 -12.29 -12.76 -18.96
C GLY A 18 -12.14 -12.97 -17.44
N PHE A 19 -12.50 -11.99 -16.61
CA PHE A 19 -12.45 -12.12 -15.14
C PHE A 19 -13.58 -13.02 -14.61
N LYS A 20 -13.26 -13.90 -13.66
CA LYS A 20 -14.17 -14.92 -13.12
C LYS A 20 -14.93 -14.47 -11.88
N SER A 21 -14.43 -13.45 -11.20
CA SER A 21 -15.03 -12.90 -9.98
C SER A 21 -14.58 -11.46 -9.77
N TRP A 22 -15.19 -10.79 -8.78
CA TRP A 22 -14.72 -9.47 -8.36
C TRP A 22 -13.28 -9.51 -7.85
N ASP A 23 -12.90 -10.51 -7.06
CA ASP A 23 -11.53 -10.65 -6.56
C ASP A 23 -10.51 -10.85 -7.69
N ASP A 24 -10.87 -11.61 -8.72
CA ASP A 24 -10.05 -11.83 -9.92
C ASP A 24 -9.82 -10.52 -10.69
N PHE A 25 -10.85 -9.67 -10.77
CA PHE A 25 -10.72 -8.31 -11.31
C PHE A 25 -9.90 -7.39 -10.39
N PHE A 26 -10.20 -7.38 -9.10
CA PHE A 26 -9.62 -6.47 -8.11
C PHE A 26 -8.12 -6.72 -7.91
N THR A 27 -7.69 -7.98 -8.05
CA THR A 27 -6.28 -8.40 -7.99
C THR A 27 -5.70 -8.69 -9.39
N GLY A 28 -6.34 -8.20 -10.45
CA GLY A 28 -5.91 -8.41 -11.83
C GLY A 28 -4.52 -7.83 -12.10
N LEU A 29 -3.72 -8.53 -12.90
CA LEU A 29 -2.34 -8.17 -13.19
C LEU A 29 -2.23 -7.03 -14.21
N PHE A 30 -1.24 -6.16 -14.02
CA PHE A 30 -0.81 -5.27 -15.10
C PHE A 30 -0.13 -6.04 -16.23
N GLY A 31 -0.29 -5.53 -17.45
CA GLY A 31 0.48 -5.94 -18.61
C GLY A 31 1.97 -5.64 -18.44
N LEU A 32 2.79 -6.38 -19.18
CA LEU A 32 4.25 -6.19 -19.16
C LEU A 32 4.63 -4.76 -19.54
N GLY A 33 5.53 -4.15 -18.76
CA GLY A 33 6.07 -2.82 -19.05
C GLY A 33 5.20 -1.64 -18.61
N VAL A 34 4.01 -1.86 -18.05
CA VAL A 34 3.14 -0.79 -17.54
C VAL A 34 3.77 -0.09 -16.33
N ARG A 35 4.50 -0.84 -15.49
CA ARG A 35 5.23 -0.36 -14.32
C ARG A 35 6.69 -0.83 -14.36
N PRO A 36 7.55 -0.18 -15.16
CA PRO A 36 8.98 -0.51 -15.15
C PRO A 36 9.62 -0.09 -13.83
N VAL A 37 10.49 -0.94 -13.29
CA VAL A 37 11.27 -0.63 -12.08
C VAL A 37 12.25 0.49 -12.42
N ALA A 38 12.22 1.57 -11.64
CA ALA A 38 13.18 2.65 -11.78
C ALA A 38 14.52 2.21 -11.20
N PHE A 39 15.61 2.45 -11.95
CA PHE A 39 16.99 2.15 -11.55
C PHE A 39 17.18 0.71 -11.03
N PRO A 40 16.90 -0.32 -11.85
CA PRO A 40 16.86 -1.71 -11.40
C PRO A 40 18.19 -2.23 -10.83
N ASP A 41 19.31 -1.66 -11.28
CA ASP A 41 20.66 -2.05 -10.85
C ASP A 41 21.19 -1.18 -9.69
N ASN A 42 20.44 -0.17 -9.24
CA ASN A 42 20.85 0.70 -8.13
C ASN A 42 20.16 0.30 -6.83
N HIS A 43 20.92 -0.33 -5.94
CA HIS A 43 20.41 -0.83 -4.65
C HIS A 43 20.25 0.26 -3.58
N ASP A 44 20.70 1.49 -3.83
CA ASP A 44 20.51 2.63 -2.92
C ASP A 44 19.11 3.25 -3.05
N ILE A 45 18.31 2.80 -4.03
CA ILE A 45 16.98 3.32 -4.32
C ILE A 45 15.91 2.33 -3.84
N VAL A 46 15.03 2.83 -2.98
CA VAL A 46 13.80 2.13 -2.57
C VAL A 46 12.68 2.53 -3.54
N ASN A 47 12.15 1.55 -4.27
CA ASN A 47 11.03 1.76 -5.19
C ASN A 47 9.67 1.77 -4.47
N SER A 48 8.61 2.25 -5.12
CA SER A 48 7.26 2.13 -4.57
C SER A 48 6.84 0.66 -4.58
N ALA A 49 6.24 0.20 -3.49
CA ALA A 49 5.83 -1.19 -3.35
C ALA A 49 4.45 -1.47 -3.98
N CYS A 50 3.62 -0.45 -4.14
CA CYS A 50 2.32 -0.55 -4.83
C CYS A 50 1.93 0.81 -5.43
N GLU A 51 0.78 0.85 -6.12
CA GLU A 51 0.18 2.12 -6.54
C GLU A 51 -0.45 2.85 -5.35
N SER A 52 0.30 3.75 -4.73
CA SER A 52 -0.15 4.44 -3.53
C SER A 52 0.13 5.94 -3.55
N THR A 53 -0.64 6.68 -2.76
CA THR A 53 -0.38 8.08 -2.45
C THR A 53 0.39 8.17 -1.14
N VAL A 54 1.48 8.93 -1.10
CA VAL A 54 2.24 9.16 0.14
C VAL A 54 1.34 9.87 1.14
N TYR A 55 1.15 9.26 2.31
CA TYR A 55 0.34 9.81 3.38
C TYR A 55 1.22 10.56 4.38
N CYS A 56 2.26 9.90 4.87
CA CYS A 56 3.17 10.46 5.86
C CYS A 56 4.57 9.88 5.71
N ILE A 57 5.57 10.71 5.94
CA ILE A 57 6.95 10.27 6.12
C ILE A 57 7.41 10.81 7.47
N SER A 58 7.74 9.89 8.37
CA SER A 58 8.21 10.22 9.72
C SER A 58 9.65 9.76 9.85
N TYR A 59 10.53 10.67 10.26
CA TYR A 59 11.97 10.44 10.37
C TYR A 59 12.39 10.31 11.83
N ASN A 60 13.46 9.58 12.08
CA ASN A 60 14.02 9.37 13.42
C ASN A 60 12.96 8.91 14.44
N ILE A 61 12.23 7.84 14.09
CA ILE A 61 11.17 7.31 14.94
C ILE A 61 11.74 6.81 16.27
N GLU A 62 11.18 7.30 17.37
CA GLU A 62 11.49 6.80 18.72
C GLU A 62 10.66 5.54 19.07
N GLU A 63 11.11 4.76 20.06
CA GLU A 63 10.43 3.52 20.49
C GLU A 63 8.99 3.78 20.95
N LEU A 64 8.77 4.92 21.61
CA LEU A 64 7.48 5.39 22.12
C LEU A 64 7.04 6.65 21.37
N ASP A 65 7.41 6.77 20.08
CA ASP A 65 6.98 7.89 19.26
C ASP A 65 5.51 7.76 18.86
N ILE A 66 4.84 8.90 18.79
CA ILE A 66 3.51 9.01 18.19
C ILE A 66 3.72 9.10 16.68
N SER A 67 3.70 7.96 16.00
CA SER A 67 3.53 7.92 14.55
C SER A 67 2.04 7.96 14.23
N TRP A 68 1.61 8.92 13.40
CA TRP A 68 0.22 9.06 13.02
C TRP A 68 -0.16 8.01 11.97
N LEU A 69 -0.71 6.87 12.39
CA LEU A 69 -1.29 5.90 11.47
C LEU A 69 -2.78 6.24 11.32
N LYS A 70 -3.18 6.73 10.14
CA LYS A 70 -4.58 7.12 9.87
C LYS A 70 -5.12 8.14 10.90
N GLY A 71 -4.28 9.10 11.29
CA GLY A 71 -4.69 10.13 12.24
C GLY A 71 -4.81 9.71 13.69
N GLU A 72 -4.33 8.53 14.05
CA GLU A 72 -4.26 8.09 15.44
C GLU A 72 -2.81 7.85 15.87
N PRO A 73 -2.45 8.11 17.13
CA PRO A 73 -1.12 7.89 17.63
C PRO A 73 -0.81 6.40 17.80
N TYR A 74 0.14 5.87 17.02
CA TYR A 74 0.64 4.51 17.17
C TYR A 74 2.12 4.49 17.52
N TRP A 75 2.48 3.58 18.42
CA TRP A 75 3.86 3.39 18.86
C TRP A 75 4.50 2.31 17.99
N LEU A 76 5.76 2.49 17.61
CA LEU A 76 6.50 1.53 16.76
C LEU A 76 6.42 0.10 17.30
N ASN A 77 6.58 -0.05 18.62
CA ASN A 77 6.56 -1.35 19.26
C ASN A 77 5.18 -2.02 19.20
N HIS A 78 4.10 -1.24 19.21
CA HIS A 78 2.74 -1.75 19.06
C HIS A 78 2.47 -2.18 17.61
N MET A 79 2.91 -1.39 16.62
CA MET A 79 2.79 -1.77 15.20
C MET A 79 3.49 -3.09 14.89
N LEU A 80 4.60 -3.38 15.59
CA LEU A 80 5.40 -4.59 15.40
C LEU A 80 5.09 -5.68 16.43
N ASN A 81 3.97 -5.59 17.16
CA ASN A 81 3.49 -6.56 18.14
C ASN A 81 4.58 -6.98 19.16
N HIS A 82 5.31 -6.00 19.69
CA HIS A 82 6.41 -6.19 20.64
C HIS A 82 7.47 -7.19 20.17
N GLY A 83 7.64 -7.34 18.85
CA GLY A 83 8.58 -8.30 18.29
C GLY A 83 10.03 -7.90 18.53
N ASP A 84 10.92 -8.89 18.68
CA ASP A 84 12.34 -8.68 19.01
C ASP A 84 13.13 -7.82 18.00
N LEU A 85 12.59 -7.59 16.80
CA LEU A 85 13.21 -6.75 15.77
C LEU A 85 12.81 -5.28 15.90
N ALA A 86 11.82 -4.93 16.73
CA ALA A 86 11.26 -3.58 16.80
C ALA A 86 12.32 -2.52 17.12
N SER A 87 13.23 -2.82 18.05
CA SER A 87 14.32 -1.92 18.45
C SER A 87 15.28 -1.57 17.32
N GLN A 88 15.38 -2.39 16.26
CA GLN A 88 16.25 -2.11 15.10
C GLN A 88 15.72 -0.96 14.25
N PHE A 89 14.42 -0.65 14.37
CA PHE A 89 13.74 0.41 13.64
C PHE A 89 13.70 1.74 14.40
N VAL A 90 14.19 1.80 15.63
CA VAL A 90 14.38 3.05 16.37
C VAL A 90 15.43 3.92 15.67
N GLY A 91 15.16 5.22 15.56
CA GLY A 91 15.96 6.19 14.81
C GLY A 91 15.87 6.04 13.29
N ARG A 92 14.95 5.20 12.77
CA ARG A 92 14.76 4.99 11.32
C ARG A 92 13.62 5.85 10.78
N THR A 93 13.33 5.66 9.49
CA THR A 93 12.26 6.36 8.77
C THR A 93 11.10 5.41 8.54
N VAL A 94 9.88 5.88 8.84
CA VAL A 94 8.64 5.21 8.47
C VAL A 94 8.05 5.95 7.27
N TYR A 95 7.82 5.19 6.20
CA TYR A 95 7.07 5.62 5.03
C TYR A 95 5.68 5.00 5.08
N GLN A 96 4.65 5.84 5.11
CA GLN A 96 3.26 5.42 5.07
C GLN A 96 2.60 5.93 3.79
N ALA A 97 1.91 5.02 3.11
CA ALA A 97 1.16 5.33 1.91
C ALA A 97 -0.25 4.72 1.95
N PHE A 98 -1.16 5.36 1.22
CA PHE A 98 -2.55 4.97 1.09
C PHE A 98 -2.83 4.39 -0.29
N LEU A 99 -3.52 3.24 -0.32
CA LEU A 99 -3.95 2.54 -1.52
C LEU A 99 -5.46 2.73 -1.68
N SER A 100 -5.87 3.46 -2.72
CA SER A 100 -7.28 3.64 -3.07
C SER A 100 -7.83 2.41 -3.80
N ALA A 101 -9.09 2.04 -3.58
CA ALA A 101 -9.73 0.89 -4.24
C ALA A 101 -9.78 0.97 -5.78
N THR A 102 -9.47 2.13 -6.38
CA THR A 102 -9.37 2.31 -7.84
C THR A 102 -7.97 2.04 -8.42
N LYS A 103 -7.00 1.72 -7.57
CA LYS A 103 -5.60 1.48 -7.94
C LYS A 103 -5.32 -0.01 -8.14
N TYR A 104 -4.08 -0.33 -8.50
CA TYR A 104 -3.58 -1.70 -8.54
C TYR A 104 -3.37 -2.27 -7.13
N HIS A 105 -4.04 -3.37 -6.80
CA HIS A 105 -4.10 -3.93 -5.43
C HIS A 105 -3.12 -5.07 -5.17
N LEU A 106 -2.03 -5.11 -5.92
CA LEU A 106 -0.94 -6.03 -5.65
C LEU A 106 0.28 -5.28 -5.14
N TRP A 107 1.08 -6.01 -4.36
CA TRP A 107 2.26 -5.50 -3.69
C TRP A 107 3.49 -6.18 -4.26
N ASP A 108 4.45 -5.36 -4.69
CA ASP A 108 5.77 -5.77 -5.15
C ASP A 108 6.83 -5.43 -4.12
N SER A 109 7.96 -6.14 -4.14
CA SER A 109 9.06 -5.83 -3.22
C SER A 109 9.71 -4.50 -3.61
N PRO A 110 9.79 -3.50 -2.71
CA PRO A 110 10.39 -2.20 -3.03
C PRO A 110 11.93 -2.24 -3.09
N VAL A 111 12.53 -3.34 -2.59
CA VAL A 111 13.98 -3.54 -2.51
C VAL A 111 14.36 -4.99 -2.82
N ASN A 112 15.62 -5.20 -3.20
CA ASN A 112 16.22 -6.53 -3.24
C ASN A 112 16.53 -7.00 -1.81
N GLY A 113 16.18 -8.24 -1.48
CA GLY A 113 16.40 -8.76 -0.14
C GLY A 113 15.94 -10.20 0.06
N LYS A 114 16.02 -10.64 1.31
CA LYS A 114 15.53 -11.95 1.75
C LYS A 114 14.47 -11.74 2.83
N VAL A 115 13.34 -12.43 2.70
CA VAL A 115 12.33 -12.48 3.77
C VAL A 115 12.93 -13.26 4.94
N VAL A 116 13.04 -12.61 6.11
CA VAL A 116 13.62 -13.20 7.33
C VAL A 116 12.58 -13.51 8.41
N LYS A 117 11.43 -12.85 8.39
CA LYS A 117 10.35 -13.03 9.36
C LYS A 117 9.02 -12.60 8.76
N THR A 118 7.97 -13.37 9.04
CA THR A 118 6.57 -12.99 8.83
C THR A 118 5.83 -13.23 10.13
N VAL A 119 4.86 -12.38 10.45
CA VAL A 119 4.03 -12.50 11.66
C VAL A 119 2.60 -12.19 11.27
N MET A 120 1.66 -13.05 11.65
CA MET A 120 0.24 -12.72 11.60
C MET A 120 -0.19 -12.20 12.97
N ILE A 121 -0.63 -10.94 13.02
CA ILE A 121 -1.10 -10.29 14.24
C ILE A 121 -2.63 -10.25 14.16
N PRO A 122 -3.35 -10.92 15.08
CA PRO A 122 -4.81 -10.78 15.15
C PRO A 122 -5.20 -9.32 15.37
N GLY A 123 -6.11 -8.81 14.56
CA GLY A 123 -6.57 -7.43 14.59
C GLY A 123 -8.07 -7.32 14.37
N THR A 124 -8.56 -6.08 14.39
CA THR A 124 -9.93 -5.72 14.00
C THR A 124 -9.92 -5.06 12.62
N TYR A 125 -11.09 -4.99 11.99
CA TYR A 125 -11.29 -4.29 10.73
C TYR A 125 -11.98 -2.96 11.00
N ASP A 126 -11.22 -1.88 10.89
CA ASP A 126 -11.75 -0.52 10.97
C ASP A 126 -11.82 0.07 9.56
N ALA A 127 -12.95 0.70 9.24
CA ALA A 127 -13.08 1.54 8.05
C ALA A 127 -12.13 2.74 8.16
N GLU A 128 -11.93 3.45 7.05
CA GLU A 128 -11.22 4.72 7.09
C GLU A 128 -11.91 5.72 8.03
N SER A 129 -11.12 6.45 8.83
CA SER A 129 -11.67 7.46 9.74
C SER A 129 -12.24 8.64 8.95
N PRO A 130 -13.55 8.93 9.03
CA PRO A 130 -14.14 10.08 8.35
C PRO A 130 -13.54 11.42 8.80
N ALA A 131 -12.95 11.47 10.00
CA ALA A 131 -12.30 12.65 10.56
C ALA A 131 -10.92 12.94 9.95
N MET A 132 -10.34 11.97 9.24
CA MET A 132 -9.02 12.09 8.61
C MET A 132 -9.09 12.30 7.10
N GLY A 133 -10.29 12.55 6.56
CA GLY A 133 -10.45 13.13 5.24
C GLY A 133 -9.78 14.50 5.18
N PHE A 134 -9.07 14.76 4.09
CA PHE A 134 -8.48 16.06 3.75
C PHE A 134 -9.54 17.18 3.85
N PRO A 135 -9.21 18.48 3.95
CA PRO A 135 -10.15 19.57 4.30
C PRO A 135 -11.20 19.95 3.22
N ASN A 136 -11.81 18.97 2.59
CA ASN A 136 -13.11 19.00 1.93
C ASN A 136 -13.89 17.77 2.44
N PRO A 137 -15.23 17.76 2.47
CA PRO A 137 -15.92 16.47 2.47
C PRO A 137 -15.47 15.78 1.19
N ASP A 138 -14.48 14.89 1.30
CA ASP A 138 -14.05 14.07 0.19
C ASP A 138 -15.32 13.27 -0.14
N PRO A 139 -15.95 13.43 -1.32
CA PRO A 139 -17.08 12.56 -1.68
C PRO A 139 -16.61 11.09 -1.81
N ASP A 140 -15.32 10.85 -1.60
CA ASP A 140 -14.47 9.89 -2.21
C ASP A 140 -13.39 9.54 -1.16
N ALA A 141 -13.38 8.39 -0.49
CA ALA A 141 -12.12 7.93 0.13
C ALA A 141 -11.04 7.87 -0.98
N LEU A 142 -10.21 8.91 -1.14
CA LEU A 142 -9.42 9.26 -2.35
C LEU A 142 -9.91 8.48 -3.61
N ASN A 143 -10.89 9.03 -4.32
CA ASN A 143 -11.64 8.52 -5.51
C ASN A 143 -12.80 7.49 -5.31
N LEU A 144 -13.84 7.77 -4.50
CA LEU A 144 -15.09 6.96 -4.36
C LEU A 144 -14.89 5.48 -4.06
N SER A 145 -13.77 5.13 -3.46
CA SER A 145 -13.29 3.75 -3.50
C SER A 145 -14.06 2.77 -2.59
N GLN A 146 -15.02 3.28 -1.83
CA GLN A 146 -15.91 2.50 -0.95
C GLN A 146 -17.40 2.86 -1.13
N ALA A 147 -17.78 3.52 -2.23
CA ALA A 147 -19.18 3.82 -2.56
C ALA A 147 -19.82 2.73 -3.44
#